data_AF-A0A8G0PAY6-F1
#
_entry.id   AF-A0A8G0PAY6-F1
#
_cell.length_a   1.000
_cell.length_b   1.000
_cell.length_c   1.000
_cell.angle_alpha   90.00
_cell.angle_beta   90.00
_cell.angle_gamma   90.00
#
_symmetry.space_group_name_H-M   'P 1'
#
loop_
_entity.id
_entity.type
_entity.pdbx_description
1 polymer ?
#
loop_
_entity_poly.entity_id
_entity_poly.type
_entity_poly.pdbx_seq_one_letter_code
_entity_poly.pdbx_strand_id
1 'polypeptide(L)'
;MALPTARRYEHIAGPGCCNLRGYHGDRITLDEMIDCHTVQGLYKKTSDWTPSDDDMDFERESKNYHLTGLSDCMPPNGGDVKCAPIRGGADWFHASNLSDTWKDLFGWGTYVLPFHPTCFEIFIRISKQQMGRVSLDSLMKLESTASRSMFGERHPDIVDARNKGWKWACLLDTEYLAANPVFISGFREICDAAISDAEDFDSQSSPFPERPEKQDVSAVRDDPFLKLPTELKHTIAWHLGSKDIASLRMASRAFYHLPMTLWHTLMVREMPWVYEAWCDDPTPYPWAMADASYLKQMREREEAYTAERTRRADVLKANEPDFYPIWEENEPKSPPLSPELEAQTRLFKEKKRAMAPVRLPRERTNWYQLYTDIKANEEKLKGLRNRKRIWGTVGEIVQNVKKCWEAELVEINTPFAIMEVDG
;
A
#
# COMPACT_ATOMS: atom_id res chain seq x y z
N MET A 1 -0.27 -44.02 33.61
CA MET A 1 0.83 -43.05 33.59
C MET A 1 0.51 -42.00 32.54
N ALA A 2 0.06 -40.83 32.96
CA ALA A 2 -0.11 -39.68 32.07
C ALA A 2 1.27 -39.05 31.83
N LEU A 3 1.64 -38.79 30.58
CA LEU A 3 2.80 -37.98 30.23
C LEU A 3 2.33 -36.52 30.09
N PRO A 4 2.73 -35.62 31.01
CA PRO A 4 2.62 -34.17 30.80
C PRO A 4 3.80 -33.68 29.94
N THR A 5 3.70 -32.44 29.43
CA THR A 5 4.72 -31.66 28.66
C THR A 5 4.87 -31.91 27.16
N ALA A 6 3.78 -32.02 26.40
CA ALA A 6 3.83 -31.83 24.94
C ALA A 6 3.49 -30.37 24.55
N ARG A 7 4.22 -29.36 25.03
CA ARG A 7 4.29 -28.02 24.41
C ARG A 7 5.58 -27.27 24.79
N ARG A 8 6.09 -26.52 23.79
CA ARG A 8 6.90 -25.28 23.85
C ARG A 8 8.40 -25.37 23.57
N TYR A 9 8.80 -25.90 22.41
CA TYR A 9 10.00 -25.38 21.76
C TYR A 9 9.57 -24.46 20.62
N GLU A 10 9.92 -23.17 20.73
CA GLU A 10 9.80 -22.21 19.64
C GLU A 10 10.90 -22.49 18.62
N HIS A 11 10.53 -22.61 17.34
CA HIS A 11 11.49 -22.78 16.27
C HIS A 11 12.06 -21.42 15.88
N ILE A 12 13.31 -21.16 16.26
CA ILE A 12 14.08 -20.00 15.81
C ILE A 12 14.91 -20.44 14.60
N ALA A 13 14.63 -19.87 13.44
CA ALA A 13 15.35 -20.19 12.21
C ALA A 13 16.80 -19.64 12.30
N GLY A 14 17.79 -20.52 12.11
CA GLY A 14 19.17 -20.12 11.86
C GLY A 14 19.50 -20.10 10.36
N PRO A 15 20.71 -19.67 9.95
CA PRO A 15 21.07 -19.46 8.53
C PRO A 15 20.97 -20.69 7.61
N GLY A 16 20.98 -21.90 8.18
CA GLY A 16 20.82 -23.16 7.45
C GLY A 16 19.43 -23.79 7.55
N CYS A 17 18.45 -23.08 8.09
CA CYS A 17 17.09 -23.60 8.23
C CYS A 17 16.44 -23.77 6.85
N CYS A 18 15.68 -24.84 6.66
CA CYS A 18 14.90 -25.08 5.42
C CYS A 18 13.39 -25.09 5.71
N ASN A 19 12.97 -24.61 6.88
CA ASN A 19 11.56 -24.58 7.26
C ASN A 19 10.84 -23.49 6.45
N LEU A 20 9.78 -23.88 5.76
CA LEU A 20 8.98 -23.01 4.88
C LEU A 20 7.72 -22.46 5.55
N ARG A 21 7.53 -22.68 6.86
CA ARG A 21 6.33 -22.24 7.60
C ARG A 21 6.36 -20.76 8.01
N GLY A 22 7.51 -20.10 7.87
CA GLY A 22 7.70 -18.69 8.18
C GLY A 22 8.99 -18.19 7.51
N TYR A 23 9.05 -16.90 7.20
CA TYR A 23 10.28 -16.27 6.74
C TYR A 23 11.33 -16.22 7.86
N HIS A 24 12.61 -16.20 7.49
CA HIS A 24 13.70 -16.25 8.45
C HIS A 24 14.11 -14.83 8.86
N GLY A 25 14.27 -14.62 10.17
CA GLY A 25 14.53 -13.29 10.74
C GLY A 25 15.90 -12.70 10.40
N ASP A 26 16.86 -13.53 9.97
CA ASP A 26 18.15 -13.09 9.45
C ASP A 26 18.05 -12.54 8.01
N ARG A 27 16.97 -12.86 7.30
CA ARG A 27 16.73 -12.44 5.92
C ARG A 27 15.73 -11.30 5.81
N ILE A 28 14.77 -11.22 6.72
CA ILE A 28 13.81 -10.12 6.79
C ILE A 28 13.52 -9.73 8.25
N THR A 29 13.53 -8.44 8.50
CA THR A 29 13.32 -7.85 9.82
C THR A 29 11.84 -7.65 10.13
N LEU A 30 11.50 -7.51 11.41
CA LEU A 30 10.15 -7.14 11.84
C LEU A 30 9.71 -5.77 11.29
N ASP A 31 10.67 -4.86 11.11
CA ASP A 31 10.46 -3.53 10.57
C ASP A 31 10.05 -3.60 9.11
N GLU A 32 10.74 -4.43 8.32
CA GLU A 32 10.38 -4.71 6.94
C GLU A 32 9.01 -5.39 6.84
N MET A 33 8.62 -6.24 7.80
CA MET A 33 7.32 -6.95 7.81
C MET A 33 6.18 -6.16 8.47
N ILE A 34 6.37 -4.89 8.79
CA ILE A 34 5.36 -4.11 9.50
C ILE A 34 4.00 -4.18 8.79
N ASP A 35 2.92 -4.43 9.53
CA ASP A 35 1.55 -4.59 9.01
C ASP A 35 1.33 -5.68 7.96
N CYS A 36 2.24 -6.65 7.78
CA CYS A 36 2.08 -7.71 6.77
C CYS A 36 0.86 -8.62 7.00
N HIS A 37 0.29 -8.61 8.22
CA HIS A 37 -0.93 -9.35 8.56
C HIS A 37 -2.17 -8.44 8.69
N THR A 38 -2.00 -7.13 8.58
CA THR A 38 -3.08 -6.17 8.75
C THR A 38 -3.99 -6.21 7.54
N VAL A 39 -5.29 -6.39 7.76
CA VAL A 39 -6.29 -6.52 6.71
C VAL A 39 -7.44 -5.53 6.91
N GLN A 40 -7.96 -5.06 5.79
CA GLN A 40 -9.18 -4.27 5.66
C GLN A 40 -10.02 -4.88 4.53
N GLY A 41 -11.32 -4.58 4.49
CA GLY A 41 -12.20 -5.04 3.44
C GLY A 41 -13.07 -3.92 2.87
N LEU A 42 -13.61 -4.16 1.67
CA LEU A 42 -14.71 -3.37 1.12
C LEU A 42 -16.05 -3.99 1.53
N TYR A 43 -16.83 -3.23 2.28
CA TYR A 43 -18.12 -3.61 2.83
C TYR A 43 -19.24 -2.90 2.09
N LYS A 44 -20.37 -3.58 1.92
CA LYS A 44 -21.53 -3.04 1.22
C LYS A 44 -22.32 -2.16 2.17
N LYS A 45 -22.63 -0.94 1.77
CA LYS A 45 -23.46 0.01 2.51
C LYS A 45 -24.84 -0.60 2.73
N THR A 46 -25.32 -0.47 3.96
CA THR A 46 -26.71 -0.76 4.32
C THR A 46 -27.59 0.43 3.94
N SER A 47 -28.92 0.23 3.91
CA SER A 47 -29.86 1.31 3.56
C SER A 47 -29.87 2.47 4.57
N ASP A 48 -29.45 2.21 5.80
CA ASP A 48 -29.31 3.16 6.90
C ASP A 48 -27.87 3.69 7.05
N TRP A 49 -26.97 3.36 6.11
CA TRP A 49 -25.59 3.83 6.16
C TRP A 49 -25.53 5.36 6.12
N THR A 50 -24.78 5.93 7.05
CA THR A 50 -24.50 7.37 7.12
C THR A 50 -23.00 7.60 7.15
N PRO A 51 -22.50 8.61 6.42
CA PRO A 51 -21.07 8.92 6.43
C PRO A 51 -20.58 9.29 7.85
N SER A 52 -19.47 8.70 8.25
CA SER A 52 -18.73 9.04 9.48
C SER A 52 -17.64 10.07 9.17
N ASP A 53 -17.12 10.79 10.17
CA ASP A 53 -16.10 11.83 9.96
C ASP A 53 -14.75 11.27 9.45
N ASP A 54 -14.46 10.02 9.77
CA ASP A 54 -13.25 9.28 9.37
C ASP A 54 -13.37 8.62 7.97
N ASP A 55 -14.52 8.74 7.30
CA ASP A 55 -14.70 8.24 5.94
C ASP A 55 -13.92 9.08 4.92
N MET A 56 -13.22 8.38 4.03
CA MET A 56 -12.50 8.99 2.91
C MET A 56 -13.48 9.49 1.84
N ASP A 57 -13.08 10.46 1.03
CA ASP A 57 -13.91 11.02 -0.05
C ASP A 57 -14.48 9.93 -0.97
N PHE A 58 -13.67 8.94 -1.35
CA PHE A 58 -14.09 7.83 -2.20
C PHE A 58 -15.09 6.86 -1.51
N GLU A 59 -15.11 6.79 -0.17
CA GLU A 59 -16.14 6.05 0.56
C GLU A 59 -17.46 6.84 0.55
N ARG A 60 -17.39 8.17 0.67
CA ARG A 60 -18.58 9.05 0.61
C ARG A 60 -19.19 9.08 -0.78
N GLU A 61 -18.36 9.18 -1.81
CA GLU A 61 -18.76 9.20 -3.22
C GLU A 61 -19.30 7.85 -3.72
N SER A 62 -18.82 6.74 -3.15
CA SER A 62 -19.30 5.42 -3.55
C SER A 62 -20.78 5.25 -3.20
N LYS A 63 -21.55 4.67 -4.13
CA LYS A 63 -22.97 4.41 -3.91
C LYS A 63 -23.18 3.22 -2.98
N ASN A 64 -22.38 2.17 -3.14
CA ASN A 64 -22.67 0.89 -2.52
C ASN A 64 -21.61 0.42 -1.54
N TYR A 65 -20.43 1.03 -1.47
CA TYR A 65 -19.33 0.45 -0.67
C TYR A 65 -18.60 1.46 0.22
N HIS A 66 -18.12 0.98 1.35
CA HIS A 66 -17.22 1.69 2.26
C HIS A 66 -16.17 0.71 2.80
N LEU A 67 -15.13 1.20 3.46
CA LEU A 67 -14.12 0.33 4.07
C LEU A 67 -14.59 -0.18 5.43
N THR A 68 -14.18 -1.39 5.81
CA THR A 68 -14.29 -1.87 7.19
C THR A 68 -13.30 -1.16 8.10
N GLY A 69 -13.37 -1.44 9.41
CA GLY A 69 -12.20 -1.26 10.29
C GLY A 69 -11.05 -2.21 9.92
N LEU A 70 -9.99 -2.20 10.74
CA LEU A 70 -8.82 -3.05 10.55
C LEU A 70 -8.89 -4.32 11.40
N SER A 71 -8.26 -5.38 10.93
CA SER A 71 -7.84 -6.51 11.74
C SER A 71 -6.33 -6.67 11.65
N ASP A 72 -5.69 -7.06 12.75
CA ASP A 72 -4.24 -7.33 12.82
C ASP A 72 -3.87 -8.75 12.36
N CYS A 73 -4.87 -9.57 12.02
CA CYS A 73 -4.67 -10.95 11.58
C CYS A 73 -5.82 -11.46 10.71
N MET A 74 -5.48 -12.21 9.67
CA MET A 74 -6.41 -12.98 8.86
C MET A 74 -6.28 -14.47 9.18
N PRO A 75 -7.33 -15.16 9.67
CA PRO A 75 -7.27 -16.59 9.90
C PRO A 75 -7.18 -17.36 8.57
N PRO A 76 -6.61 -18.58 8.55
CA PRO A 76 -6.40 -19.33 7.31
C PRO A 76 -7.67 -19.65 6.51
N ASN A 77 -8.82 -19.74 7.19
CA ASN A 77 -10.12 -19.96 6.55
C ASN A 77 -10.75 -18.68 6.02
N GLY A 78 -10.16 -17.51 6.27
CA GLY A 78 -10.68 -16.21 5.89
C GLY A 78 -11.98 -15.81 6.61
N GLY A 79 -12.40 -16.53 7.66
CA GLY A 79 -13.69 -16.32 8.30
C GLY A 79 -13.62 -15.61 9.64
N ASP A 80 -14.72 -14.97 10.05
CA ASP A 80 -14.92 -14.38 11.38
C ASP A 80 -13.85 -13.35 11.78
N VAL A 81 -13.45 -12.53 10.82
CA VAL A 81 -12.43 -11.49 11.00
C VAL A 81 -13.06 -10.31 11.73
N LYS A 82 -12.76 -10.13 13.01
CA LYS A 82 -13.21 -8.98 13.79
C LYS A 82 -12.48 -7.70 13.38
N CYS A 83 -13.24 -6.62 13.21
CA CYS A 83 -12.72 -5.32 12.79
C CYS A 83 -12.65 -4.32 13.94
N ALA A 84 -11.64 -3.47 13.96
CA ALA A 84 -11.57 -2.34 14.87
C ALA A 84 -11.13 -1.07 14.12
N PRO A 85 -11.86 0.06 14.27
CA PRO A 85 -13.17 0.18 14.91
C PRO A 85 -14.28 -0.48 14.08
N ILE A 86 -15.48 -0.62 14.66
CA ILE A 86 -16.67 -1.03 13.90
C ILE A 86 -17.10 0.15 13.03
N ARG A 87 -17.15 -0.03 11.70
CA ARG A 87 -17.50 1.03 10.74
C ARG A 87 -18.69 0.60 9.90
N GLY A 88 -19.71 1.45 9.81
CA GLY A 88 -20.93 1.17 9.00
C GLY A 88 -21.61 -0.17 9.36
N GLY A 89 -21.58 -0.58 10.63
CA GLY A 89 -22.11 -1.87 11.08
C GLY A 89 -21.23 -3.09 10.80
N ALA A 90 -20.08 -2.92 10.14
CA ALA A 90 -19.13 -4.00 9.87
C ALA A 90 -18.34 -4.37 11.15
N ASP A 91 -18.96 -5.21 11.98
CA ASP A 91 -18.37 -5.76 13.20
C ASP A 91 -17.31 -6.82 12.89
N TRP A 92 -17.67 -7.77 12.04
CA TRP A 92 -16.82 -8.85 11.59
C TRP A 92 -17.11 -9.19 10.12
N PHE A 93 -16.15 -9.81 9.43
CA PHE A 93 -16.32 -10.20 8.03
C PHE A 93 -15.77 -11.57 7.66
N HIS A 94 -16.24 -12.08 6.53
CA HIS A 94 -15.64 -13.19 5.81
C HIS A 94 -14.91 -12.67 4.56
N ALA A 95 -13.62 -12.97 4.45
CA ALA A 95 -12.80 -12.64 3.31
C ALA A 95 -13.14 -13.53 2.11
N SER A 96 -13.50 -12.93 0.97
CA SER A 96 -13.75 -13.67 -0.27
C SER A 96 -13.39 -12.85 -1.50
N ASN A 97 -12.93 -13.53 -2.54
CA ASN A 97 -12.71 -12.93 -3.87
C ASN A 97 -13.97 -13.01 -4.77
N LEU A 98 -15.12 -13.38 -4.19
CA LEU A 98 -16.44 -13.42 -4.85
C LEU A 98 -17.52 -12.89 -3.88
N SER A 99 -17.19 -11.82 -3.16
CA SER A 99 -17.91 -11.28 -2.02
C SER A 99 -19.39 -11.01 -2.29
N ASP A 100 -19.76 -10.43 -3.43
CA ASP A 100 -21.17 -10.19 -3.76
C ASP A 100 -21.89 -11.48 -4.21
N THR A 101 -21.22 -12.35 -4.96
CA THR A 101 -21.78 -13.66 -5.36
C THR A 101 -22.10 -14.53 -4.14
N TRP A 102 -21.22 -14.57 -3.14
CA TRP A 102 -21.48 -15.34 -1.91
C TRP A 102 -22.57 -14.71 -1.04
N LYS A 103 -22.69 -13.37 -1.01
CA LYS A 103 -23.82 -12.71 -0.34
C LYS A 103 -25.15 -13.08 -0.98
N ASP A 104 -25.25 -12.97 -2.29
CA ASP A 104 -26.50 -13.22 -3.02
C ASP A 104 -26.92 -14.70 -2.95
N LEU A 105 -25.96 -15.63 -2.93
CA LEU A 105 -26.23 -17.07 -2.86
C LEU A 105 -26.62 -17.57 -1.46
N PHE A 106 -26.00 -17.04 -0.41
CA PHE A 106 -26.14 -17.60 0.94
C PHE A 106 -27.00 -16.74 1.86
N GLY A 107 -27.28 -15.47 1.53
CA GLY A 107 -28.07 -14.57 2.38
C GLY A 107 -27.41 -14.23 3.73
N TRP A 108 -26.22 -14.77 4.00
CA TRP A 108 -25.40 -14.47 5.18
C TRP A 108 -24.48 -13.29 4.83
N GLY A 109 -24.94 -12.10 5.20
CA GLY A 109 -24.27 -10.84 4.89
C GLY A 109 -23.12 -10.55 5.83
N THR A 110 -21.89 -10.88 5.43
CA THR A 110 -20.64 -10.25 5.94
C THR A 110 -19.43 -10.47 5.00
N TYR A 111 -19.61 -10.89 3.73
CA TYR A 111 -18.46 -11.07 2.83
C TYR A 111 -17.88 -9.74 2.35
N VAL A 112 -16.55 -9.66 2.27
CA VAL A 112 -15.82 -8.48 1.77
C VAL A 112 -14.74 -8.90 0.80
N LEU A 113 -14.39 -8.00 -0.12
CA LEU A 113 -13.13 -8.08 -0.86
C LEU A 113 -11.98 -7.68 0.08
N PRO A 114 -11.09 -8.59 0.48
CA PRO A 114 -10.03 -8.31 1.45
C PRO A 114 -8.78 -7.71 0.78
N PHE A 115 -8.07 -6.84 1.49
CA PHE A 115 -6.77 -6.32 1.08
C PHE A 115 -5.95 -5.83 2.28
N HIS A 116 -4.63 -5.81 2.13
CA HIS A 116 -3.78 -5.06 3.05
C HIS A 116 -3.96 -3.56 2.80
N PRO A 117 -4.06 -2.71 3.84
CA PRO A 117 -4.12 -1.27 3.67
C PRO A 117 -3.02 -0.71 2.77
N THR A 118 -1.78 -1.19 2.92
CA THR A 118 -0.65 -0.72 2.11
C THR A 118 -0.70 -1.15 0.64
N CYS A 119 -1.38 -2.25 0.31
CA CYS A 119 -1.69 -2.58 -1.09
C CYS A 119 -2.79 -1.66 -1.64
N PHE A 120 -3.78 -1.32 -0.82
CA PHE A 120 -4.86 -0.42 -1.21
C PHE A 120 -4.38 1.02 -1.39
N GLU A 121 -3.39 1.46 -0.61
CA GLU A 121 -2.66 2.71 -0.85
C GLU A 121 -2.08 2.77 -2.27
N ILE A 122 -1.46 1.69 -2.75
CA ILE A 122 -0.95 1.62 -4.13
C ILE A 122 -2.10 1.69 -5.15
N PHE A 123 -3.23 1.05 -4.87
CA PHE A 123 -4.44 1.20 -5.70
C PHE A 123 -4.90 2.66 -5.76
N ILE A 124 -4.97 3.36 -4.63
CA ILE A 124 -5.32 4.78 -4.57
C ILE A 124 -4.35 5.61 -5.44
N ARG A 125 -3.04 5.37 -5.34
CA ARG A 125 -2.01 6.09 -6.12
C ARG A 125 -2.22 5.91 -7.62
N ILE A 126 -2.38 4.67 -8.07
CA ILE A 126 -2.55 4.36 -9.49
C ILE A 126 -3.90 4.88 -10.01
N SER A 127 -4.99 4.72 -9.23
CA SER A 127 -6.32 5.23 -9.60
C SER A 127 -6.32 6.75 -9.74
N LYS A 128 -5.74 7.49 -8.78
CA LYS A 128 -5.61 8.95 -8.88
C LYS A 128 -4.76 9.36 -10.08
N GLN A 129 -3.66 8.65 -10.36
CA GLN A 129 -2.82 8.93 -11.53
C GLN A 129 -3.55 8.72 -12.87
N GLN A 130 -4.35 7.67 -13.01
CA GLN A 130 -4.94 7.28 -14.30
C GLN A 130 -6.38 7.79 -14.54
N MET A 131 -7.12 8.07 -13.46
CA MET A 131 -8.54 8.42 -13.47
C MET A 131 -8.85 9.72 -12.70
N GLY A 132 -7.89 10.27 -11.96
CA GLY A 132 -8.11 11.44 -11.08
C GLY A 132 -8.91 11.14 -9.81
N ARG A 133 -9.41 9.92 -9.64
CA ARG A 133 -10.29 9.52 -8.52
C ARG A 133 -10.17 8.04 -8.21
N VAL A 134 -10.75 7.61 -7.10
CA VAL A 134 -10.85 6.20 -6.69
C VAL A 134 -12.31 5.77 -6.84
N SER A 135 -12.59 4.69 -7.58
CA SER A 135 -13.95 4.17 -7.78
C SER A 135 -14.12 2.80 -7.12
N LEU A 136 -14.78 2.76 -5.96
CA LEU A 136 -15.08 1.50 -5.26
C LEU A 136 -16.13 0.68 -5.99
N ASP A 137 -17.20 1.31 -6.48
CA ASP A 137 -18.27 0.63 -7.19
C ASP A 137 -17.77 -0.07 -8.46
N SER A 138 -16.92 0.58 -9.25
CA SER A 138 -16.36 -0.02 -10.46
C SER A 138 -15.37 -1.15 -10.13
N LEU A 139 -14.65 -1.08 -9.00
CA LEU A 139 -13.81 -2.18 -8.51
C LEU A 139 -14.66 -3.39 -8.12
N MET A 140 -15.76 -3.17 -7.40
CA MET A 140 -16.66 -4.25 -6.99
C MET A 140 -17.47 -4.82 -8.16
N LYS A 141 -17.82 -4.00 -9.16
CA LYS A 141 -18.42 -4.48 -10.41
C LYS A 141 -17.45 -5.38 -11.17
N LEU A 142 -16.18 -4.99 -11.29
CA LEU A 142 -15.14 -5.86 -11.85
C LEU A 142 -15.04 -7.16 -11.06
N GLU A 143 -15.23 -7.09 -9.73
CA GLU A 143 -15.22 -8.26 -8.87
C GLU A 143 -16.34 -9.26 -9.18
N SER A 144 -17.58 -8.75 -9.26
CA SER A 144 -18.77 -9.56 -9.52
C SER A 144 -18.88 -10.13 -10.94
N THR A 145 -18.26 -9.48 -11.94
CA THR A 145 -18.45 -9.81 -13.37
C THR A 145 -17.31 -10.64 -13.98
N ALA A 146 -16.14 -10.71 -13.34
CA ALA A 146 -14.98 -11.33 -13.93
C ALA A 146 -14.79 -12.80 -13.51
N SER A 147 -14.27 -13.62 -14.44
CA SER A 147 -13.76 -14.95 -14.12
C SER A 147 -12.49 -14.86 -13.24
N ARG A 148 -12.11 -15.96 -12.57
CA ARG A 148 -11.01 -16.11 -11.59
C ARG A 148 -9.63 -15.47 -11.93
N SER A 149 -9.42 -14.94 -13.13
CA SER A 149 -8.19 -14.28 -13.62
C SER A 149 -8.20 -12.74 -13.53
N MET A 150 -9.19 -12.13 -12.86
CA MET A 150 -9.42 -10.68 -12.79
C MET A 150 -8.29 -9.82 -12.21
N PHE A 151 -7.48 -10.37 -11.29
CA PHE A 151 -6.41 -9.67 -10.60
C PHE A 151 -5.06 -9.88 -11.29
N GLY A 152 -5.08 -10.10 -12.62
CA GLY A 152 -3.88 -10.26 -13.44
C GLY A 152 -3.18 -11.61 -13.29
N GLU A 153 -2.08 -11.75 -14.03
CA GLU A 153 -1.18 -12.88 -13.87
C GLU A 153 -0.43 -12.76 -12.54
N ARG A 154 -0.41 -13.86 -11.78
CA ARG A 154 0.30 -13.88 -10.50
C ARG A 154 1.79 -13.97 -10.75
N HIS A 155 2.57 -13.14 -10.07
CA HIS A 155 4.03 -13.24 -10.08
C HIS A 155 4.48 -14.68 -9.77
N PRO A 156 5.48 -15.24 -10.48
CA PRO A 156 5.94 -16.62 -10.30
C PRO A 156 6.17 -17.01 -8.84
N ASP A 157 6.86 -16.16 -8.06
CA ASP A 157 7.09 -16.41 -6.63
C ASP A 157 5.80 -16.60 -5.81
N ILE A 158 4.69 -15.94 -6.18
CA ILE A 158 3.37 -16.13 -5.55
C ILE A 158 2.78 -17.49 -5.94
N VAL A 159 2.93 -17.85 -7.21
CA VAL A 159 2.47 -19.12 -7.75
C VAL A 159 3.20 -20.27 -7.06
N ASP A 160 4.52 -20.17 -6.91
CA ASP A 160 5.35 -21.16 -6.25
C ASP A 160 5.08 -21.25 -4.74
N ALA A 161 4.91 -20.11 -4.06
CA ALA A 161 4.55 -20.06 -2.65
C ALA A 161 3.18 -20.71 -2.38
N ARG A 162 2.25 -20.59 -3.32
CA ARG A 162 0.90 -21.18 -3.23
C ARG A 162 0.84 -22.64 -3.68
N ASN A 163 1.62 -23.04 -4.69
CA ASN A 163 1.51 -24.37 -5.31
C ASN A 163 2.03 -25.51 -4.43
N LYS A 164 2.66 -25.22 -3.28
CA LYS A 164 3.13 -26.24 -2.33
C LYS A 164 2.06 -26.76 -1.35
N GLY A 165 0.77 -26.52 -1.64
CA GLY A 165 -0.38 -27.11 -0.93
C GLY A 165 -1.41 -26.07 -0.47
N TRP A 166 -2.21 -26.40 0.56
CA TRP A 166 -3.20 -25.49 1.16
C TRP A 166 -2.59 -24.37 2.03
N LYS A 167 -1.26 -24.30 2.15
CA LYS A 167 -0.55 -23.39 3.06
C LYS A 167 0.47 -22.57 2.29
N TRP A 168 0.55 -21.29 2.61
CA TRP A 168 1.58 -20.38 2.09
C TRP A 168 2.97 -20.90 2.47
N ALA A 169 3.85 -21.11 1.48
CA ALA A 169 5.23 -21.50 1.70
C ALA A 169 6.15 -20.26 1.64
N CYS A 170 6.88 -20.00 2.72
CA CYS A 170 7.87 -18.95 2.81
C CYS A 170 9.18 -19.44 2.16
N LEU A 171 9.35 -19.19 0.86
CA LEU A 171 10.52 -19.62 0.10
C LEU A 171 11.70 -18.68 0.31
N LEU A 172 12.92 -19.24 0.26
CA LEU A 172 14.15 -18.44 0.29
C LEU A 172 14.17 -17.45 -0.89
N ASP A 173 14.68 -16.25 -0.64
CA ASP A 173 14.82 -15.15 -1.62
C ASP A 173 13.48 -14.55 -2.08
N THR A 174 12.37 -14.97 -1.46
CA THR A 174 11.02 -14.41 -1.64
C THR A 174 10.55 -13.62 -0.42
N GLU A 175 11.44 -13.30 0.51
CA GLU A 175 11.10 -12.57 1.74
C GLU A 175 10.46 -11.22 1.44
N TYR A 176 10.86 -10.60 0.32
CA TYR A 176 10.28 -9.35 -0.16
C TYR A 176 8.75 -9.42 -0.34
N LEU A 177 8.15 -10.60 -0.52
CA LEU A 177 6.68 -10.74 -0.61
C LEU A 177 5.96 -10.30 0.68
N ALA A 178 6.61 -10.46 1.84
CA ALA A 178 6.11 -10.02 3.14
C ALA A 178 6.58 -8.62 3.54
N ALA A 179 7.49 -8.01 2.78
CA ALA A 179 8.00 -6.68 3.07
C ALA A 179 6.93 -5.61 2.77
N ASN A 180 6.75 -4.66 3.67
CA ASN A 180 5.76 -3.60 3.53
C ASN A 180 6.10 -2.73 2.31
N PRO A 181 5.17 -2.54 1.37
CA PRO A 181 5.46 -1.81 0.15
C PRO A 181 5.31 -0.30 0.31
N VAL A 182 4.81 0.22 1.43
CA VAL A 182 4.63 1.67 1.66
C VAL A 182 5.66 2.18 2.66
N PHE A 183 5.78 1.50 3.80
CA PHE A 183 6.73 1.81 4.87
C PHE A 183 8.03 1.03 4.65
N ILE A 184 8.95 1.60 3.85
CA ILE A 184 10.14 0.90 3.38
C ILE A 184 11.35 1.32 4.21
N SER A 185 11.88 0.39 5.00
CA SER A 185 13.10 0.59 5.79
C SER A 185 14.29 0.96 4.89
N GLY A 186 15.02 2.02 5.25
CA GLY A 186 16.19 2.51 4.52
C GLY A 186 15.89 3.35 3.28
N PHE A 187 14.62 3.41 2.83
CA PHE A 187 14.27 4.14 1.60
C PHE A 187 14.17 5.64 1.82
N ARG A 188 13.62 6.06 2.96
CA ARG A 188 13.50 7.48 3.30
C ARG A 188 14.86 8.15 3.41
N GLU A 189 15.85 7.45 3.95
CA GLU A 189 17.23 7.92 4.05
C GLU A 189 17.86 8.16 2.68
N ILE A 190 17.58 7.29 1.70
CA ILE A 190 18.01 7.48 0.31
C ILE A 190 17.31 8.70 -0.32
N CYS A 191 16.02 8.88 -0.07
CA CYS A 191 15.28 10.04 -0.54
C CYS A 191 15.82 11.35 0.07
N ASP A 192 15.96 11.40 1.40
CA ASP A 192 16.43 12.58 2.13
C ASP A 192 17.88 12.94 1.73
N ALA A 193 18.76 11.95 1.54
CA ALA A 193 20.14 12.16 1.08
C ALA A 193 20.24 12.75 -0.35
N ALA A 194 19.20 12.56 -1.17
CA ALA A 194 19.14 13.13 -2.51
C ALA A 194 18.60 14.57 -2.53
N ILE A 195 18.03 15.08 -1.43
CA ILE A 195 17.54 16.46 -1.36
C ILE A 195 18.71 17.39 -0.99
N SER A 196 18.97 18.38 -1.84
CA SER A 196 20.01 19.37 -1.61
C SER A 196 19.50 20.58 -0.83
N ASP A 197 20.25 20.96 0.21
CA ASP A 197 20.10 22.22 0.96
C ASP A 197 21.03 23.34 0.47
N ALA A 198 21.85 23.08 -0.55
CA ALA A 198 22.76 24.08 -1.09
C ALA A 198 22.01 25.15 -1.90
N GLU A 199 22.31 26.42 -1.64
CA GLU A 199 21.69 27.56 -2.34
C GLU A 199 22.03 27.60 -3.83
N ASP A 200 23.18 27.05 -4.22
CA ASP A 200 23.70 26.98 -5.58
C ASP A 200 23.30 25.69 -6.31
N PHE A 201 22.46 24.84 -5.71
CA PHE A 201 21.99 23.63 -6.36
C PHE A 201 21.08 23.94 -7.53
N ASP A 202 21.44 23.44 -8.71
CA ASP A 202 20.65 23.54 -9.93
C ASP A 202 20.33 22.14 -10.48
N SER A 203 19.05 21.77 -10.54
CA SER A 203 18.56 20.52 -11.11
C SER A 203 18.84 20.38 -12.61
N GLN A 204 19.10 21.50 -13.30
CA GLN A 204 19.47 21.53 -14.72
C GLN A 204 20.97 21.32 -14.94
N SER A 205 21.78 21.41 -13.88
CA SER A 205 23.22 21.18 -13.98
C SER A 205 23.53 19.70 -14.24
N SER A 206 24.75 19.44 -14.72
CA SER A 206 25.19 18.07 -14.98
C SER A 206 25.78 17.44 -13.72
N PRO A 207 25.42 16.17 -13.41
CA PRO A 207 25.98 15.48 -12.24
C PRO A 207 27.40 14.95 -12.49
N PHE A 208 27.97 15.17 -13.67
CA PHE A 208 29.28 14.63 -14.06
C PHE A 208 30.36 15.69 -13.98
N PRO A 209 31.56 15.34 -13.47
CA PRO A 209 32.68 16.27 -13.40
C PRO A 209 33.09 16.72 -14.80
N GLU A 210 33.60 17.95 -14.91
CA GLU A 210 34.21 18.43 -16.15
C GLU A 210 35.37 17.51 -16.55
N ARG A 211 35.39 17.07 -17.80
CA ARG A 211 36.53 16.34 -18.35
C ARG A 211 37.61 17.34 -18.76
N PRO A 212 38.89 17.16 -18.34
CA PRO A 212 39.97 17.97 -18.87
C PRO A 212 40.09 17.77 -20.38
N GLU A 213 40.16 18.87 -21.15
CA GLU A 213 40.15 18.89 -22.62
C GLU A 213 41.32 18.16 -23.32
N LYS A 214 42.21 17.50 -22.59
CA LYS A 214 43.55 17.13 -23.07
C LYS A 214 43.70 15.80 -23.82
N GLN A 215 42.63 15.08 -24.21
CA GLN A 215 42.80 13.83 -24.96
C GLN A 215 41.87 13.68 -26.18
N ASP A 216 42.55 13.34 -27.29
CA ASP A 216 42.14 12.94 -28.65
C ASP A 216 41.22 13.87 -29.46
N VAL A 217 41.88 14.78 -30.18
CA VAL A 217 41.31 15.73 -31.15
C VAL A 217 40.83 15.03 -32.44
N SER A 218 41.23 13.77 -32.69
CA SER A 218 40.90 13.06 -33.94
C SER A 218 39.47 12.49 -33.97
N ALA A 219 38.97 11.93 -32.87
CA ALA A 219 37.60 11.40 -32.78
C ALA A 219 36.52 12.49 -32.57
N VAL A 220 36.93 13.69 -32.12
CA VAL A 220 36.03 14.83 -31.86
C VAL A 220 35.55 15.49 -33.17
N ARG A 221 36.27 15.32 -34.29
CA ARG A 221 35.94 15.99 -35.56
C ARG A 221 34.75 15.39 -36.31
N ASP A 222 34.42 14.12 -36.08
CA ASP A 222 33.39 13.40 -36.84
C ASP A 222 32.08 13.14 -36.07
N ASP A 223 31.94 13.62 -34.83
CA ASP A 223 30.69 13.48 -34.07
C ASP A 223 29.63 14.49 -34.59
N PRO A 224 28.58 14.04 -35.31
CA PRO A 224 27.58 14.94 -35.87
C PRO A 224 26.74 15.62 -34.80
N PHE A 225 26.61 15.01 -33.62
CA PHE A 225 25.80 15.55 -32.54
C PHE A 225 26.44 16.77 -31.89
N LEU A 226 27.76 16.94 -31.96
CA LEU A 226 28.43 18.14 -31.43
C LEU A 226 27.95 19.42 -32.11
N LYS A 227 27.51 19.34 -33.37
CA LYS A 227 26.97 20.47 -34.16
C LYS A 227 25.56 20.87 -33.76
N LEU A 228 24.86 20.04 -33.00
CA LEU A 228 23.50 20.34 -32.55
C LEU A 228 23.51 21.33 -31.38
N PRO A 229 22.53 22.24 -31.30
CA PRO A 229 22.23 22.98 -30.08
C PRO A 229 21.95 22.04 -28.90
N THR A 230 22.20 22.51 -27.69
CA THR A 230 22.03 21.74 -26.44
C THR A 230 20.58 21.27 -26.28
N GLU A 231 19.61 22.09 -26.69
CA GLU A 231 18.17 21.80 -26.63
C GLU A 231 17.80 20.59 -27.50
N LEU A 232 18.44 20.43 -28.67
CA LEU A 232 18.20 19.26 -29.53
C LEU A 232 18.87 18.00 -28.99
N LYS A 233 20.08 18.11 -28.42
CA LYS A 233 20.75 17.00 -27.72
C LYS A 233 19.91 16.52 -26.55
N HIS A 234 19.40 17.45 -25.76
CA HIS A 234 18.45 17.20 -24.69
C HIS A 234 17.20 16.49 -25.21
N THR A 235 16.53 17.05 -26.23
CA THR A 235 15.34 16.41 -26.82
C THR A 235 15.61 14.96 -27.24
N ILE A 236 16.74 14.67 -27.89
CA ILE A 236 17.14 13.31 -28.24
C ILE A 236 17.25 12.43 -26.99
N ALA A 237 17.99 12.87 -25.97
CA ALA A 237 18.22 12.10 -24.75
C ALA A 237 16.92 11.79 -23.97
N TRP A 238 15.95 12.71 -23.95
CA TRP A 238 14.66 12.51 -23.27
C TRP A 238 13.84 11.36 -23.85
N HIS A 239 14.00 11.04 -25.14
CA HIS A 239 13.29 9.93 -25.78
C HIS A 239 13.95 8.56 -25.59
N LEU A 240 15.14 8.51 -24.99
CA LEU A 240 15.94 7.29 -24.85
C LEU A 240 15.82 6.66 -23.47
N GLY A 241 15.85 5.33 -23.38
CA GLY A 241 15.94 4.59 -22.11
C GLY A 241 17.30 4.76 -21.43
N SER A 242 17.38 4.42 -20.14
CA SER A 242 18.63 4.49 -19.36
C SER A 242 19.80 3.73 -20.01
N LYS A 243 19.55 2.56 -20.59
CA LYS A 243 20.55 1.75 -21.31
C LYS A 243 21.04 2.42 -22.61
N ASP A 244 20.13 3.04 -23.34
CA ASP A 244 20.45 3.73 -24.59
C ASP A 244 21.20 5.03 -24.31
N ILE A 245 20.81 5.76 -23.25
CA ILE A 245 21.54 6.94 -22.77
C ILE A 245 22.96 6.54 -22.35
N ALA A 246 23.13 5.46 -21.58
CA ALA A 246 24.46 5.00 -21.20
C ALA A 246 25.32 4.66 -22.43
N SER A 247 24.75 3.96 -23.41
CA SER A 247 25.42 3.65 -24.68
C SER A 247 25.77 4.90 -25.49
N LEU A 248 24.83 5.85 -25.58
CA LEU A 248 25.00 7.11 -26.30
C LEU A 248 26.09 7.99 -25.67
N ARG A 249 26.16 8.03 -24.34
CA ARG A 249 27.21 8.73 -23.59
C ARG A 249 28.60 8.15 -23.81
N MET A 250 28.71 6.85 -24.10
CA MET A 250 29.97 6.21 -24.49
C MET A 250 30.32 6.48 -25.95
N ALA A 251 29.31 6.51 -26.84
CA ALA A 251 29.50 6.66 -28.28
C ALA A 251 29.73 8.12 -28.73
N SER A 252 29.17 9.10 -28.04
CA SER A 252 29.22 10.52 -28.43
C SER A 252 29.47 11.42 -27.22
N ARG A 253 30.47 12.30 -27.35
CA ARG A 253 30.82 13.28 -26.29
C ARG A 253 29.76 14.35 -26.14
N ALA A 254 28.93 14.57 -27.16
CA ALA A 254 27.82 15.54 -27.14
C ALA A 254 26.83 15.30 -26.00
N PHE A 255 26.73 14.07 -25.50
CA PHE A 255 25.79 13.68 -24.44
C PHE A 255 26.48 13.45 -23.09
N TYR A 256 27.76 13.81 -22.93
CA TYR A 256 28.45 13.57 -21.67
C TYR A 256 27.82 14.34 -20.50
N HIS A 257 27.54 15.63 -20.72
CA HIS A 257 26.88 16.52 -19.77
C HIS A 257 25.38 16.57 -20.07
N LEU A 258 24.62 15.76 -19.33
CA LEU A 258 23.15 15.78 -19.35
C LEU A 258 22.63 16.36 -18.03
N PRO A 259 21.48 17.06 -18.05
CA PRO A 259 20.89 17.71 -16.88
C PRO A 259 20.32 16.66 -15.92
N MET A 260 20.40 16.90 -14.60
CA MET A 260 19.87 15.97 -13.60
C MET A 260 18.36 15.68 -13.79
N THR A 261 17.59 16.63 -14.33
CA THR A 261 16.16 16.41 -14.67
C THR A 261 15.89 15.30 -15.68
N LEU A 262 16.90 14.87 -16.45
CA LEU A 262 16.77 13.67 -17.29
C LEU A 262 16.51 12.42 -16.42
N TRP A 263 17.16 12.29 -15.28
CA TRP A 263 16.97 11.14 -14.38
C TRP A 263 15.62 11.19 -13.66
N HIS A 264 15.05 12.37 -13.44
CA HIS A 264 13.65 12.49 -13.01
C HIS A 264 12.72 11.84 -14.04
N THR A 265 12.90 12.20 -15.31
CA THR A 265 12.12 11.63 -16.42
C THR A 265 12.28 10.10 -16.49
N LEU A 266 13.51 9.61 -16.37
CA LEU A 266 13.79 8.17 -16.34
C LEU A 266 13.14 7.49 -15.16
N MET A 267 13.17 8.10 -13.97
CA MET A 267 12.54 7.52 -12.79
C MET A 267 11.03 7.43 -12.95
N VAL A 268 10.36 8.49 -13.42
CA VAL A 268 8.91 8.46 -13.65
C VAL A 268 8.52 7.42 -14.70
N ARG A 269 9.33 7.24 -15.75
CA ARG A 269 9.04 6.30 -16.84
C ARG A 269 9.40 4.85 -16.53
N GLU A 270 10.56 4.61 -15.92
CA GLU A 270 11.13 3.27 -15.70
C GLU A 270 10.87 2.72 -14.30
N MET A 271 10.55 3.59 -13.33
CA MET A 271 10.25 3.24 -11.94
C MET A 271 8.99 3.98 -11.44
N PRO A 272 7.84 3.88 -12.13
CA PRO A 272 6.62 4.60 -11.76
C PRO A 272 6.13 4.27 -10.34
N TRP A 273 6.53 3.12 -9.78
CA TRP A 273 6.24 2.73 -8.40
C TRP A 273 6.99 3.58 -7.34
N VAL A 274 7.99 4.37 -7.72
CA VAL A 274 8.59 5.40 -6.87
C VAL A 274 7.74 6.66 -6.98
N TYR A 275 6.55 6.61 -6.38
CA TYR A 275 5.57 7.69 -6.49
C TYR A 275 5.96 8.96 -5.71
N GLU A 276 6.92 8.87 -4.80
CA GLU A 276 7.56 10.02 -4.13
C GLU A 276 8.13 11.04 -5.14
N ALA A 277 8.49 10.58 -6.34
CA ALA A 277 9.10 11.40 -7.38
C ALA A 277 8.12 12.23 -8.23
N TRP A 278 6.83 11.88 -8.21
CA TRP A 278 5.83 12.52 -9.10
C TRP A 278 4.49 12.77 -8.43
N CYS A 279 4.25 12.24 -7.24
CA CYS A 279 3.05 12.52 -6.46
C CYS A 279 3.26 13.75 -5.58
N ASP A 280 2.38 14.73 -5.69
CA ASP A 280 2.47 15.98 -4.93
C ASP A 280 2.35 15.76 -3.41
N ASP A 281 1.48 14.85 -3.00
CA ASP A 281 1.29 14.44 -1.62
C ASP A 281 1.42 12.92 -1.49
N PRO A 282 2.61 12.39 -1.16
CA PRO A 282 2.83 10.96 -1.01
C PRO A 282 2.36 10.42 0.37
N THR A 283 1.68 11.23 1.19
CA THR A 283 1.20 10.82 2.52
C THR A 283 0.22 9.66 2.39
N PRO A 284 0.49 8.48 3.00
CA PRO A 284 -0.42 7.35 2.94
C PRO A 284 -1.78 7.67 3.56
N TYR A 285 -2.84 7.06 3.04
CA TYR A 285 -4.18 7.26 3.63
C TYR A 285 -4.25 6.80 5.11
N PRO A 286 -5.15 7.35 5.93
CA PRO A 286 -5.15 7.17 7.38
C PRO A 286 -5.14 5.71 7.85
N TRP A 287 -5.86 4.81 7.18
CA TRP A 287 -5.90 3.39 7.58
C TRP A 287 -4.62 2.63 7.24
N ALA A 288 -3.84 3.07 6.25
CA ALA A 288 -2.48 2.56 6.06
C ALA A 288 -1.54 3.01 7.18
N MET A 289 -1.78 4.17 7.81
CA MET A 289 -0.98 4.68 8.93
C MET A 289 -1.40 4.12 10.30
N ALA A 290 -2.65 3.66 10.42
CA ALA A 290 -3.21 3.17 11.68
C ALA A 290 -2.49 1.95 12.24
N ASP A 291 -2.64 1.77 13.56
CA ASP A 291 -2.12 0.63 14.32
C ASP A 291 -3.27 -0.35 14.58
N ALA A 292 -3.37 -1.38 13.76
CA ALA A 292 -4.46 -2.36 13.85
C ALA A 292 -4.46 -3.12 15.18
N SER A 293 -3.28 -3.39 15.74
CA SER A 293 -3.16 -4.08 17.02
C SER A 293 -3.64 -3.20 18.17
N TYR A 294 -3.28 -1.91 18.17
CA TYR A 294 -3.82 -0.94 19.12
C TYR A 294 -5.34 -0.82 19.02
N LEU A 295 -5.89 -0.68 17.80
CA LEU A 295 -7.34 -0.54 17.59
C LEU A 295 -8.09 -1.77 18.12
N LYS A 296 -7.59 -2.97 17.84
CA LYS A 296 -8.15 -4.22 18.36
C LYS A 296 -8.11 -4.30 19.88
N GLN A 297 -6.95 -3.99 20.49
CA GLN A 297 -6.81 -3.99 21.94
C GLN A 297 -7.75 -2.98 22.61
N MET A 298 -7.91 -1.78 22.02
CA MET A 298 -8.86 -0.78 22.50
C MET A 298 -10.29 -1.31 22.47
N ARG A 299 -10.69 -1.92 21.35
CA ARG A 299 -12.02 -2.54 21.20
C ARG A 299 -12.23 -3.66 22.23
N GLU A 300 -11.30 -4.60 22.35
CA GLU A 300 -11.40 -5.72 23.30
C GLU A 300 -11.52 -5.24 24.75
N ARG A 301 -10.80 -4.17 25.11
CA ARG A 301 -10.88 -3.55 26.45
C ARG A 301 -12.22 -2.86 26.68
N GLU A 302 -12.75 -2.16 25.68
CA GLU A 302 -14.06 -1.51 25.77
C GLU A 302 -15.19 -2.54 25.90
N GLU A 303 -15.15 -3.63 25.12
CA GLU A 303 -16.09 -4.75 25.23
C GLU A 303 -16.03 -5.40 26.61
N ALA A 304 -14.82 -5.72 27.09
CA ALA A 304 -14.63 -6.33 28.41
C ALA A 304 -15.09 -5.40 29.55
N TYR A 305 -14.81 -4.10 29.44
CA TYR A 305 -15.25 -3.10 30.42
C TYR A 305 -16.77 -2.97 30.43
N THR A 306 -17.39 -2.90 29.25
CA THR A 306 -18.85 -2.80 29.11
C THR A 306 -19.56 -4.04 29.67
N ALA A 307 -19.04 -5.24 29.40
CA ALA A 307 -19.58 -6.48 29.94
C ALA A 307 -19.47 -6.52 31.47
N GLU A 308 -18.32 -6.12 32.03
CA GLU A 308 -18.12 -6.06 33.48
C GLU A 308 -18.99 -4.99 34.15
N ARG A 309 -19.12 -3.81 33.52
CA ARG A 309 -20.00 -2.73 33.99
C ARG A 309 -21.45 -3.19 34.02
N THR A 310 -21.91 -3.86 32.97
CA THR A 310 -23.27 -4.43 32.89
C THR A 310 -23.49 -5.46 34.00
N ARG A 311 -22.53 -6.38 34.20
CA ARG A 311 -22.58 -7.38 35.28
C ARG A 311 -22.69 -6.72 36.66
N ARG A 312 -21.92 -5.67 36.93
CA ARG A 312 -21.98 -4.92 38.19
C ARG A 312 -23.30 -4.19 38.35
N ALA A 313 -23.80 -3.56 37.29
CA ALA A 313 -25.10 -2.91 37.28
C ALA A 313 -26.22 -3.89 37.65
N ASP A 314 -26.22 -5.09 37.10
CA ASP A 314 -27.22 -6.13 37.39
C ASP A 314 -27.15 -6.60 38.85
N VAL A 315 -25.93 -6.79 39.39
CA VAL A 315 -25.71 -7.14 40.79
C VAL A 315 -26.21 -6.04 41.73
N LEU A 316 -25.95 -4.78 41.43
CA LEU A 316 -26.41 -3.64 42.24
C LEU A 316 -27.92 -3.48 42.19
N LYS A 317 -28.53 -3.58 41.01
CA LYS A 317 -30.00 -3.54 40.86
C LYS A 317 -30.70 -4.63 41.67
N ALA A 318 -30.09 -5.82 41.76
CA ALA A 318 -30.68 -6.96 42.47
C ALA A 318 -30.49 -6.90 43.99
N ASN A 319 -29.31 -6.46 44.47
CA ASN A 319 -28.95 -6.57 45.89
C ASN A 319 -29.00 -5.23 46.64
N GLU A 320 -28.76 -4.10 45.96
CA GLU A 320 -28.64 -2.77 46.56
C GLU A 320 -29.28 -1.68 45.67
N PRO A 321 -30.61 -1.73 45.43
CA PRO A 321 -31.28 -0.86 44.47
C PRO A 321 -31.18 0.63 44.80
N ASP A 322 -31.10 0.98 46.08
CA ASP A 322 -30.95 2.37 46.54
C ASP A 322 -29.56 2.96 46.19
N PHE A 323 -28.54 2.09 46.05
CA PHE A 323 -27.18 2.50 45.70
C PHE A 323 -26.94 2.58 44.19
N TYR A 324 -27.73 1.86 43.38
CA TYR A 324 -27.58 1.82 41.92
C TYR A 324 -27.56 3.21 41.26
N PRO A 325 -28.48 4.16 41.56
CA PRO A 325 -28.47 5.49 40.95
C PRO A 325 -27.17 6.26 41.22
N ILE A 326 -26.64 6.13 42.44
CA ILE A 326 -25.39 6.78 42.86
C ILE A 326 -24.20 6.18 42.10
N TRP A 327 -24.15 4.86 41.98
CA TRP A 327 -23.10 4.19 41.21
C TRP A 327 -23.17 4.55 39.71
N GLU A 328 -24.36 4.55 39.10
CA GLU A 328 -24.54 4.84 37.67
C GLU A 328 -24.07 6.26 37.29
N GLU A 329 -24.29 7.23 38.17
CA GLU A 329 -23.84 8.61 37.99
C GLU A 329 -22.31 8.76 38.08
N ASN A 330 -21.66 7.97 38.95
CA ASN A 330 -20.22 8.12 39.26
C ASN A 330 -19.31 7.14 38.50
N GLU A 331 -19.82 5.99 38.07
CA GLU A 331 -19.02 4.98 37.39
C GLU A 331 -18.60 5.50 35.99
N PRO A 332 -17.31 5.41 35.63
CA PRO A 332 -16.87 5.77 34.29
C PRO A 332 -17.65 5.03 33.19
N LYS A 333 -17.89 5.69 32.06
CA LYS A 333 -18.60 5.06 30.93
C LYS A 333 -17.67 4.32 29.96
N SER A 334 -16.36 4.55 30.09
CA SER A 334 -15.34 3.98 29.22
C SER A 334 -14.15 3.54 30.07
N PRO A 335 -13.40 2.51 29.63
CA PRO A 335 -12.22 2.06 30.36
C PRO A 335 -11.14 3.16 30.40
N PRO A 336 -10.39 3.28 31.49
CA PRO A 336 -9.25 4.20 31.54
C PRO A 336 -8.19 3.78 30.52
N LEU A 337 -7.59 4.77 29.86
CA LEU A 337 -6.54 4.52 28.88
C LEU A 337 -5.29 3.96 29.58
N SER A 338 -4.61 3.00 28.96
CA SER A 338 -3.41 2.39 29.56
C SER A 338 -2.18 3.18 29.10
N PRO A 339 -1.36 3.74 30.02
CA PRO A 339 -0.14 4.45 29.64
C PRO A 339 0.83 3.57 28.82
N GLU A 340 0.86 2.26 29.08
CA GLU A 340 1.67 1.31 28.32
C GLU A 340 1.19 1.19 26.87
N LEU A 341 -0.12 1.09 26.67
CA LEU A 341 -0.73 0.99 25.34
C LEU A 341 -0.55 2.31 24.55
N GLU A 342 -0.65 3.45 25.22
CA GLU A 342 -0.33 4.77 24.64
C GLU A 342 1.13 4.87 24.21
N ALA A 343 2.06 4.42 25.06
CA ALA A 343 3.48 4.41 24.75
C ALA A 343 3.78 3.48 23.56
N GLN A 344 3.18 2.29 23.52
CA GLN A 344 3.32 1.33 22.42
C GLN A 344 2.84 1.93 21.10
N THR A 345 1.63 2.48 21.05
CA THR A 345 1.09 3.07 19.79
C THR A 345 1.87 4.31 19.36
N ARG A 346 2.40 5.11 20.31
CA ARG A 346 3.27 6.24 19.99
C ARG A 346 4.56 5.78 19.30
N LEU A 347 5.24 4.78 19.87
CA LEU A 347 6.46 4.19 19.30
C LEU A 347 6.19 3.59 17.91
N PHE A 348 5.06 2.88 17.75
CA PHE A 348 4.65 2.33 16.46
C PHE A 348 4.46 3.43 15.40
N LYS A 349 3.77 4.53 15.76
CA LYS A 349 3.56 5.68 14.87
C LYS A 349 4.86 6.38 14.51
N GLU A 350 5.77 6.56 15.45
CA GLU A 350 7.10 7.14 15.20
C GLU A 350 7.90 6.29 14.22
N LYS A 351 7.91 4.97 14.43
CA LYS A 351 8.54 4.01 13.53
C LYS A 351 7.97 4.04 12.12
N LYS A 352 6.64 4.05 11.96
CA LYS A 352 6.00 4.17 10.65
C LYS A 352 6.30 5.51 9.97
N ARG A 353 6.31 6.62 10.72
CA ARG A 353 6.70 7.93 10.18
C ARG A 353 8.14 7.94 9.69
N ALA A 354 9.06 7.28 10.38
CA ALA A 354 10.46 7.18 9.96
C ALA A 354 10.61 6.42 8.63
N MET A 355 9.72 5.48 8.32
CA MET A 355 9.73 4.70 7.07
C MET A 355 8.73 5.21 6.02
N ALA A 356 7.98 6.28 6.33
CA ALA A 356 6.91 6.76 5.47
C ALA A 356 7.46 7.42 4.19
N PRO A 357 6.71 7.37 3.08
CA PRO A 357 7.02 8.12 1.88
C PRO A 357 7.22 9.61 2.17
N VAL A 358 8.19 10.23 1.48
CA VAL A 358 8.47 11.67 1.57
C VAL A 358 8.23 12.35 0.23
N ARG A 359 7.86 13.64 0.28
CA ARG A 359 7.74 14.47 -0.92
C ARG A 359 9.14 14.88 -1.39
N LEU A 360 9.46 14.58 -2.64
CA LEU A 360 10.71 15.00 -3.28
C LEU A 360 10.51 16.32 -4.04
N PRO A 361 11.11 17.44 -3.60
CA PRO A 361 10.95 18.72 -4.29
C PRO A 361 11.69 18.70 -5.63
N ARG A 362 10.99 19.02 -6.72
CA ARG A 362 11.50 18.79 -8.07
C ARG A 362 12.81 19.50 -8.39
N GLU A 363 12.93 20.74 -7.93
CA GLU A 363 14.10 21.59 -8.21
C GLU A 363 15.25 21.41 -7.22
N ARG A 364 15.01 20.71 -6.10
CA ARG A 364 16.03 20.52 -5.05
C ARG A 364 16.50 19.08 -4.92
N THR A 365 15.91 18.15 -5.67
CA THR A 365 16.32 16.75 -5.64
C THR A 365 17.42 16.49 -6.67
N ASN A 366 18.54 15.93 -6.22
CA ASN A 366 19.54 15.32 -7.09
C ASN A 366 18.99 13.99 -7.64
N TRP A 367 18.28 14.10 -8.75
CA TRP A 367 17.62 12.96 -9.39
C TRP A 367 18.61 11.92 -9.92
N TYR A 368 19.84 12.31 -10.26
CA TYR A 368 20.87 11.37 -10.66
C TYR A 368 21.25 10.46 -9.48
N GLN A 369 21.61 11.07 -8.34
CA GLN A 369 21.97 10.36 -7.12
C GLN A 369 20.85 9.42 -6.67
N LEU A 370 19.60 9.93 -6.64
CA LEU A 370 18.44 9.13 -6.24
C LEU A 370 18.26 7.91 -7.15
N TYR A 371 18.30 8.10 -8.47
CA TYR A 371 18.15 7.00 -9.43
C TYR A 371 19.26 5.96 -9.23
N THR A 372 20.51 6.39 -9.09
CA THR A 372 21.65 5.47 -8.92
C THR A 372 21.61 4.73 -7.59
N ASP A 373 21.23 5.40 -6.50
CA ASP A 373 21.18 4.79 -5.17
C ASP A 373 20.07 3.76 -5.05
N ILE A 374 18.90 4.03 -5.65
CA ILE A 374 17.81 3.05 -5.74
C ILE A 374 18.29 1.81 -6.51
N LYS A 375 18.94 2.01 -7.67
CA LYS A 375 19.45 0.89 -8.47
C LYS A 375 20.55 0.10 -7.77
N ALA A 376 21.45 0.78 -7.04
CA ALA A 376 22.50 0.13 -6.27
C ALA A 376 21.97 -0.66 -5.08
N ASN A 377 20.79 -0.31 -4.55
CA ASN A 377 20.19 -0.93 -3.37
C ASN A 377 18.90 -1.72 -3.68
N GLU A 378 18.57 -2.00 -4.94
CA GLU A 378 17.29 -2.64 -5.35
C GLU A 378 17.03 -3.96 -4.61
N GLU A 379 18.06 -4.79 -4.40
CA GLU A 379 17.93 -6.07 -3.67
C GLU A 379 17.80 -5.90 -2.15
N LYS A 380 18.32 -4.80 -1.58
CA LYS A 380 18.24 -4.52 -0.14
C LYS A 380 16.90 -3.87 0.22
N LEU A 381 16.34 -3.08 -0.69
CA LEU A 381 15.05 -2.41 -0.53
C LEU A 381 13.90 -3.37 -0.83
N LYS A 382 13.74 -4.41 0.00
CA LYS A 382 12.72 -5.46 -0.18
C LYS A 382 11.31 -4.90 -0.32
N GLY A 383 10.97 -3.88 0.48
CA GLY A 383 9.68 -3.19 0.39
C GLY A 383 9.49 -2.51 -0.97
N LEU A 384 10.54 -1.92 -1.56
CA LEU A 384 10.46 -1.31 -2.89
C LEU A 384 10.34 -2.36 -3.99
N ARG A 385 11.05 -3.49 -3.86
CA ARG A 385 10.88 -4.67 -4.74
C ARG A 385 9.45 -5.20 -4.68
N ASN A 386 8.86 -5.27 -3.48
CA ASN A 386 7.46 -5.66 -3.33
C ASN A 386 6.51 -4.63 -3.93
N ARG A 387 6.77 -3.33 -3.73
CA ARG A 387 6.00 -2.24 -4.30
C ARG A 387 5.99 -2.32 -5.82
N LYS A 388 7.14 -2.55 -6.47
CA LYS A 388 7.26 -2.76 -7.92
C LYS A 388 6.38 -3.91 -8.42
N ARG A 389 6.39 -5.06 -7.72
CA ARG A 389 5.53 -6.21 -8.04
C ARG A 389 4.04 -5.86 -7.93
N ILE A 390 3.65 -5.28 -6.79
CA ILE A 390 2.25 -4.91 -6.52
C ILE A 390 1.79 -3.86 -7.52
N TRP A 391 2.64 -2.89 -7.87
CA TRP A 391 2.35 -1.85 -8.86
C TRP A 391 1.96 -2.43 -10.22
N GLY A 392 2.66 -3.47 -10.69
CA GLY A 392 2.31 -4.16 -11.94
C GLY A 392 0.91 -4.75 -11.88
N THR A 393 0.64 -5.59 -10.86
CA THR A 393 -0.65 -6.24 -10.68
C THR A 393 -1.79 -5.25 -10.46
N VAL A 394 -1.61 -4.27 -9.57
CA VAL A 394 -2.63 -3.25 -9.28
C VAL A 394 -2.82 -2.30 -10.45
N GLY A 395 -1.78 -2.05 -11.24
CA GLY A 395 -1.86 -1.31 -12.51
C GLY A 395 -2.86 -1.93 -13.48
N GLU A 396 -2.80 -3.25 -13.67
CA GLU A 396 -3.76 -3.99 -14.51
C GLU A 396 -5.18 -3.92 -13.94
N ILE A 397 -5.33 -4.04 -12.62
CA ILE A 397 -6.63 -3.90 -11.94
C ILE A 397 -7.23 -2.53 -12.21
N VAL A 398 -6.46 -1.45 -12.00
CA VAL A 398 -6.94 -0.07 -12.22
C VAL A 398 -7.31 0.16 -13.68
N GLN A 399 -6.55 -0.38 -14.64
CA GLN A 399 -6.91 -0.28 -16.06
C GLN A 399 -8.27 -0.93 -16.36
N ASN A 400 -8.57 -2.07 -15.72
CA ASN A 400 -9.87 -2.72 -15.89
C ASN A 400 -11.00 -1.99 -15.15
N VAL A 401 -10.74 -1.47 -13.95
CA VAL A 401 -11.66 -0.59 -13.21
C VAL A 401 -11.99 0.65 -14.04
N LYS A 402 -10.99 1.24 -14.71
CA LYS A 402 -11.17 2.39 -15.60
C LYS A 402 -12.13 2.07 -16.75
N LYS A 403 -11.98 0.92 -17.41
CA LYS A 403 -12.90 0.47 -18.46
C LYS A 403 -14.33 0.30 -17.95
N CYS A 404 -14.50 -0.32 -16.78
CA CYS A 404 -15.83 -0.47 -16.15
C CYS A 404 -16.47 0.90 -15.86
N TRP A 405 -15.67 1.84 -15.35
CA TRP A 405 -16.12 3.20 -15.05
C TRP A 405 -16.50 3.98 -16.32
N GLU A 406 -15.68 3.92 -17.37
CA GLU A 406 -15.95 4.60 -18.64
C GLU A 406 -17.22 4.05 -19.30
N ALA A 407 -17.47 2.74 -19.23
CA ALA A 407 -18.71 2.14 -19.72
C ALA A 407 -19.95 2.64 -18.97
N GLU A 408 -19.88 2.77 -17.64
CA GLU A 408 -20.97 3.32 -16.83
C GLU A 408 -21.28 4.78 -17.17
N LEU A 409 -20.26 5.58 -17.46
CA LEU A 409 -20.46 6.97 -17.91
C LEU A 409 -21.18 7.04 -19.25
N VAL A 410 -20.91 6.10 -20.16
CA VAL A 410 -21.62 6.02 -21.45
C VAL A 410 -23.07 5.62 -21.24
N GLU A 411 -23.36 4.62 -20.40
CA GLU A 411 -24.72 4.19 -20.08
C GLU A 411 -25.57 5.32 -19.48
N ILE A 412 -24.97 6.14 -18.59
CA ILE A 412 -25.65 7.29 -17.96
C ILE A 412 -25.90 8.43 -18.97
N ASN A 413 -24.97 8.65 -19.89
CA ASN A 413 -25.02 9.78 -20.84
C ASN A 413 -25.70 9.45 -22.17
N THR A 414 -26.10 8.20 -22.39
CA THR A 414 -26.91 7.82 -23.56
C THR A 414 -28.38 7.91 -23.14
N PRO A 415 -29.13 8.97 -23.52
CA PRO A 415 -30.56 8.99 -23.27
C PRO A 415 -31.19 7.80 -23.98
N PHE A 416 -31.98 7.01 -23.26
CA PHE A 416 -32.86 6.01 -23.84
C PHE A 416 -33.59 6.66 -25.02
N ALA A 417 -33.26 6.23 -26.25
CA ALA A 417 -34.10 6.51 -27.40
C ALA A 417 -35.45 5.90 -27.07
N ILE A 418 -36.42 6.76 -26.78
CA ILE A 418 -37.82 6.39 -26.56
C ILE A 418 -38.23 5.59 -27.79
N MET A 419 -38.58 4.32 -27.57
CA MET A 419 -39.40 3.57 -28.50
C MET A 419 -40.76 4.29 -28.54
N GLU A 420 -40.93 5.25 -29.44
CA GLU A 420 -42.25 5.60 -29.96
C GLU A 420 -42.69 4.41 -30.82
N VAL A 421 -43.40 3.48 -30.18
CA VAL A 421 -44.37 2.65 -30.89
C VAL A 421 -45.69 3.39 -30.75
N ASP A 422 -46.04 4.19 -31.75
CA ASP A 422 -47.39 4.70 -31.95
C ASP A 422 -47.76 4.57 -33.44
N GLY A 423 -48.86 3.84 -33.70
CA GLY A 423 -49.58 3.82 -34.98
C GLY A 423 -49.74 2.45 -35.62
#